data_AF-A0A919JMY6-F1
#
_entry.id   AF-A0A919JMY6-F1
#
_cell.length_a   1.000
_cell.length_b   1.000
_cell.length_c   1.000
_cell.angle_alpha   90.00
_cell.angle_beta   90.00
_cell.angle_gamma   90.00
#
_symmetry.space_group_name_H-M   'P 1'
#
loop_
_entity.id
_entity.type
_entity.pdbx_description
1 polymer ?
#
loop_
_entity_poly.entity_id
_entity_poly.type
_entity_poly.pdbx_seq_one_letter_code
_entity_poly.pdbx_strand_id
1 'polypeptide(L)'
;MITREDAEEIAAGWARSETERRGYECLPMISEFDLGFVVWTKQPPTVLPIPGDGARTVIDRQTGALSTYPGVPADVIAELYRTHQPAVAAQRRTVDPEVELRRNARRRPAPTTAAHLTVDGRLFIARGAKGDQEINHHPLVAAYLADLEPARTVRGAERHAELIVLSDALHEADRQRDEPLSLDEARAWLRTAGFEAFYVREPGDPLGATEARPCESCILTLVDFALLPWSHLAFVEPFRPYSENVAQPGRFPDEVAGALADAGWRPMQPVVAEVLADGMIDDVVNVPGRRHRHVPFPAARAAIMDFPGIFCGLRGPGVRRWVRWLNLEPVAAAHSADVLGELAEVIGARLFPIGVEAKGDAIVAIDERGRVFALDQGGEWFLGETLDQGLLSLLTGDGPAERLRDDGTW
;
A
#
# COMPACT_ATOMS: atom_id res chain seq x y z
N MET A 1 -22.59 5.97 6.44
CA MET A 1 -23.64 5.48 5.52
C MET A 1 -23.29 5.91 4.11
N ILE A 2 -23.36 4.97 3.16
CA ILE A 2 -23.20 5.22 1.72
C ILE A 2 -24.45 5.92 1.18
N THR A 3 -24.26 7.10 0.58
CA THR A 3 -25.31 7.85 -0.09
C THR A 3 -25.47 7.39 -1.54
N ARG A 4 -26.54 7.84 -2.21
CA ARG A 4 -26.71 7.60 -3.65
C ARG A 4 -25.58 8.26 -4.47
N GLU A 5 -25.17 9.46 -4.09
CA GLU A 5 -24.07 10.18 -4.73
C GLU A 5 -22.75 9.40 -4.58
N ASP A 6 -22.45 8.90 -3.38
CA ASP A 6 -21.30 8.03 -3.15
C ASP A 6 -21.34 6.80 -4.08
N ALA A 7 -22.49 6.12 -4.17
CA ALA A 7 -22.64 4.93 -4.99
C ALA A 7 -22.52 5.20 -6.50
N GLU A 8 -23.04 6.33 -6.99
CA GLU A 8 -22.88 6.77 -8.38
C GLU A 8 -21.40 7.07 -8.68
N GLU A 9 -20.68 7.70 -7.75
CA GLU A 9 -19.27 7.99 -7.89
C GLU A 9 -18.40 6.72 -7.87
N ILE A 10 -18.67 5.79 -6.95
CA ILE A 10 -18.02 4.48 -6.87
C ILE A 10 -18.26 3.70 -8.17
N ALA A 11 -19.50 3.68 -8.67
CA ALA A 11 -19.83 3.02 -9.93
C ALA A 11 -19.05 3.62 -11.10
N ALA A 12 -18.94 4.95 -11.16
CA ALA A 12 -18.15 5.65 -12.17
C ALA A 12 -16.65 5.32 -12.07
N GLY A 13 -16.11 5.22 -10.85
CA GLY A 13 -14.74 4.77 -10.59
C GLY A 13 -14.47 3.37 -11.13
N TRP A 14 -15.32 2.40 -10.78
CA TRP A 14 -15.18 1.02 -11.27
C TRP A 14 -15.32 0.92 -12.78
N ALA A 15 -16.23 1.68 -13.39
CA ALA A 15 -16.39 1.74 -14.84
C ALA A 15 -15.14 2.30 -15.54
N ARG A 16 -14.49 3.33 -14.96
CA ARG A 16 -13.20 3.84 -15.46
C ARG A 16 -12.10 2.77 -15.38
N SER A 17 -11.92 2.15 -14.21
CA SER A 17 -10.91 1.10 -14.03
C SER A 17 -11.13 -0.09 -14.97
N GLU A 18 -12.38 -0.47 -15.20
CA GLU A 18 -12.73 -1.55 -16.12
C GLU A 18 -12.49 -1.15 -17.58
N THR A 19 -12.80 0.10 -17.95
CA THR A 19 -12.48 0.67 -19.28
C THR A 19 -10.98 0.60 -19.56
N GLU A 20 -10.17 1.03 -18.60
CA GLU A 20 -8.71 0.99 -18.66
C GLU A 20 -8.18 -0.45 -18.77
N ARG A 21 -8.80 -1.40 -18.06
CA ARG A 21 -8.41 -2.82 -18.09
C ARG A 21 -8.77 -3.50 -19.40
N ARG A 22 -9.91 -3.17 -19.99
CA ARG A 22 -10.44 -3.86 -21.16
C ARG A 22 -10.09 -3.18 -22.49
N GLY A 23 -9.69 -1.91 -22.46
CA GLY A 23 -9.36 -1.13 -23.65
C GLY A 23 -10.58 -0.66 -24.47
N TYR A 24 -11.78 -0.74 -23.90
CA TYR A 24 -13.02 -0.22 -24.47
C TYR A 24 -13.92 0.37 -23.39
N GLU A 25 -14.74 1.35 -23.77
CA GLU A 25 -15.62 2.07 -22.84
C GLU A 25 -16.61 1.13 -22.13
N CYS A 26 -16.58 1.16 -20.81
CA CYS A 26 -17.55 0.52 -19.93
C CYS A 26 -18.37 1.59 -19.22
N LEU A 27 -19.69 1.43 -19.18
CA LEU A 27 -20.59 2.39 -18.56
C LEU A 27 -20.94 1.98 -17.12
N PRO A 28 -21.00 2.94 -16.16
CA PRO A 28 -21.43 2.65 -14.80
C PRO A 28 -22.94 2.41 -14.77
N MET A 29 -23.37 1.41 -14.00
CA MET A 29 -24.78 1.10 -13.79
C MET A 29 -25.05 0.93 -12.30
N ILE A 30 -26.20 1.47 -11.87
CA ILE A 30 -26.64 1.44 -10.47
C ILE A 30 -28.14 1.16 -10.40
N SER A 31 -28.54 0.37 -9.40
CA SER A 31 -29.92 0.16 -8.99
C SER A 31 -30.01 0.25 -7.47
N GLU A 32 -30.75 1.24 -6.97
CA GLU A 32 -30.96 1.44 -5.53
C GLU A 32 -32.08 0.54 -5.01
N PHE A 33 -31.92 0.04 -3.77
CA PHE A 33 -32.96 -0.66 -3.01
C PHE A 33 -32.88 -0.29 -1.52
N ASP A 34 -33.76 -0.87 -0.71
CA ASP A 34 -33.94 -0.55 0.71
C ASP A 34 -32.69 -0.76 1.57
N LEU A 35 -31.87 -1.77 1.29
CA LEU A 35 -30.65 -2.07 2.07
C LEU A 35 -29.36 -1.54 1.43
N GLY A 36 -29.40 -1.00 0.21
CA GLY A 36 -28.16 -0.65 -0.50
C GLY A 36 -28.31 -0.33 -1.97
N PHE A 37 -27.23 -0.60 -2.71
CA PHE A 37 -27.11 -0.34 -4.14
C PHE A 37 -26.54 -1.56 -4.84
N VAL A 38 -27.17 -2.01 -5.93
CA VAL A 38 -26.59 -2.98 -6.86
C VAL A 38 -25.85 -2.19 -7.93
N VAL A 39 -24.54 -2.40 -8.03
CA VAL A 39 -23.63 -1.69 -8.94
C VAL A 39 -22.97 -2.68 -9.90
N TRP A 40 -22.86 -2.31 -11.17
CA TRP A 40 -22.14 -3.10 -12.18
C TRP A 40 -21.63 -2.24 -13.32
N THR A 41 -20.76 -2.80 -14.16
CA THR A 41 -20.28 -2.16 -15.38
C THR A 41 -20.97 -2.78 -16.61
N LYS A 42 -21.45 -1.92 -17.52
CA LYS A 42 -22.07 -2.34 -18.77
C LYS A 42 -21.07 -2.21 -19.91
N GLN A 43 -20.81 -3.33 -20.58
CA GLN A 43 -19.95 -3.39 -21.75
C GLN A 43 -20.70 -2.98 -23.03
N PRO A 44 -20.00 -2.57 -24.11
CA PRO A 44 -20.61 -2.30 -25.39
C PRO A 44 -21.32 -3.55 -25.95
N PRO A 45 -22.51 -3.43 -26.57
CA PRO A 45 -23.24 -4.59 -27.12
C PRO A 45 -22.47 -5.37 -28.20
N THR A 46 -21.46 -4.75 -28.80
CA THR A 46 -20.60 -5.34 -29.84
C THR A 46 -19.54 -6.28 -29.27
N VAL A 47 -19.32 -6.28 -27.95
CA VAL A 47 -18.34 -7.14 -27.29
C VAL A 47 -19.02 -8.42 -26.82
N LEU A 48 -18.42 -9.57 -27.14
CA LEU A 48 -18.87 -10.86 -26.65
C LEU A 48 -18.46 -11.03 -25.17
N PRO A 49 -19.41 -11.34 -24.27
CA PRO A 49 -19.09 -11.60 -22.87
C PRO A 49 -18.20 -12.85 -22.72
N ILE A 50 -17.23 -12.78 -21.82
CA ILE A 50 -16.42 -13.94 -21.41
C ILE A 50 -16.89 -14.49 -20.05
N PRO A 51 -16.57 -15.76 -19.70
CA PRO A 51 -16.91 -16.30 -18.38
C PRO A 51 -16.40 -15.39 -17.25
N GLY A 52 -17.27 -15.08 -16.29
CA GLY A 52 -17.02 -14.12 -15.21
C GLY A 52 -17.53 -12.70 -15.49
N ASP A 53 -17.89 -12.39 -16.73
CA ASP A 53 -18.52 -11.11 -17.07
C ASP A 53 -19.94 -10.98 -16.51
N GLY A 54 -20.35 -9.73 -16.31
CA GLY A 54 -21.70 -9.40 -15.87
C GLY A 54 -21.92 -9.57 -14.36
N ALA A 55 -20.88 -9.92 -13.59
CA ALA A 55 -20.94 -9.89 -12.13
C ALA A 55 -21.46 -8.53 -11.63
N ARG A 56 -22.26 -8.56 -10.57
CA ARG A 56 -22.84 -7.37 -9.96
C ARG A 56 -22.49 -7.35 -8.48
N THR A 57 -22.28 -6.17 -7.94
CA THR A 57 -21.87 -6.01 -6.54
C THR A 57 -22.91 -5.21 -5.79
N VAL A 58 -23.35 -5.74 -4.65
CA VAL A 58 -24.13 -4.98 -3.68
C VAL A 58 -23.17 -4.16 -2.81
N ILE A 59 -23.45 -2.87 -2.67
CA ILE A 59 -22.89 -1.99 -1.64
C ILE A 59 -23.95 -1.83 -0.56
N ASP A 60 -23.68 -2.36 0.63
CA ASP A 60 -24.57 -2.18 1.79
C ASP A 60 -24.61 -0.70 2.20
N ARG A 61 -25.81 -0.16 2.40
CA ARG A 61 -26.01 1.26 2.69
C ARG A 61 -25.37 1.66 4.02
N GLN A 62 -25.50 0.82 5.05
CA GLN A 62 -25.13 1.19 6.41
C GLN A 62 -23.65 0.97 6.70
N THR A 63 -23.05 -0.04 6.06
CA THR A 63 -21.72 -0.55 6.42
C THR A 63 -20.69 -0.39 5.31
N GLY A 64 -21.11 -0.07 4.08
CA GLY A 64 -20.24 -0.08 2.90
C GLY A 64 -19.74 -1.48 2.53
N ALA A 65 -20.27 -2.54 3.14
CA ALA A 65 -19.86 -3.90 2.83
C ALA A 65 -20.19 -4.27 1.38
N LEU A 66 -19.24 -4.93 0.72
CA LEU A 66 -19.41 -5.42 -0.65
C LEU A 66 -19.86 -6.88 -0.65
N SER A 67 -20.77 -7.24 -1.56
CA SER A 67 -21.16 -8.63 -1.83
C SER A 67 -21.33 -8.85 -3.33
N THR A 68 -20.58 -9.80 -3.90
CA THR A 68 -20.59 -10.05 -5.34
C THR A 68 -21.56 -11.17 -5.70
N TYR A 69 -22.38 -10.93 -6.72
CA TYR A 69 -23.40 -11.82 -7.24
C TYR A 69 -23.15 -12.12 -8.73
N PRO A 70 -23.62 -13.27 -9.24
CA PRO A 70 -23.68 -13.53 -10.67
C PRO A 70 -24.50 -12.47 -11.42
N GLY A 71 -24.39 -12.45 -12.76
CA GLY A 71 -25.07 -11.48 -13.63
C GLY A 71 -26.58 -11.66 -13.79
N VAL A 72 -27.31 -11.84 -12.69
CA VAL A 72 -28.77 -11.90 -12.64
C VAL A 72 -29.37 -10.48 -12.47
N PRO A 73 -30.66 -10.27 -12.77
CA PRO A 73 -31.34 -8.97 -12.60
C PRO A 73 -31.19 -8.37 -11.18
N ALA A 74 -31.23 -7.04 -11.08
CA ALA A 74 -30.91 -6.34 -9.83
C ALA A 74 -31.98 -6.53 -8.75
N ASP A 75 -33.24 -6.69 -9.15
CA ASP A 75 -34.37 -7.03 -8.28
C ASP A 75 -34.20 -8.43 -7.66
N VAL A 76 -33.71 -9.40 -8.44
CA VAL A 76 -33.37 -10.75 -7.93
C VAL A 76 -32.24 -10.68 -6.91
N ILE A 77 -31.20 -9.88 -7.16
CA ILE A 77 -30.09 -9.67 -6.21
C ILE A 77 -30.59 -9.01 -4.93
N ALA A 78 -31.43 -7.97 -5.04
CA ALA A 78 -32.00 -7.29 -3.88
C ALA A 78 -32.79 -8.27 -3.00
N GLU A 79 -33.58 -9.16 -3.61
CA GLU A 79 -34.32 -10.18 -2.86
C GLU A 79 -33.40 -11.23 -2.21
N LEU A 80 -32.37 -11.68 -2.93
CA LEU A 80 -31.36 -12.58 -2.37
C LEU A 80 -30.63 -11.94 -1.19
N TYR A 81 -30.29 -10.65 -1.30
CA TYR A 81 -29.60 -9.89 -0.25
C TYR A 81 -30.48 -9.71 0.98
N ARG A 82 -31.78 -9.44 0.83
CA ARG A 82 -32.74 -9.39 1.96
C ARG A 82 -32.82 -10.73 2.68
N THR A 83 -32.91 -11.82 1.92
CA THR A 83 -33.12 -13.16 2.49
C THR A 83 -31.87 -13.70 3.18
N HIS A 84 -30.70 -13.44 2.60
CA HIS A 84 -29.43 -13.99 3.06
C HIS A 84 -28.58 -12.96 3.78
N GLN A 85 -29.18 -11.85 4.26
CA GLN A 85 -28.50 -10.68 4.81
C GLN A 85 -27.26 -11.14 5.56
N PRO A 86 -26.07 -10.99 4.98
CA PRO A 86 -24.96 -11.73 5.52
C PRO A 86 -24.61 -11.08 6.86
N ALA A 87 -24.25 -11.92 7.85
CA ALA A 87 -23.61 -11.51 9.09
C ALA A 87 -22.40 -10.55 8.88
N VAL A 88 -21.96 -10.42 7.63
CA VAL A 88 -21.03 -9.42 7.06
C VAL A 88 -21.37 -7.97 7.39
N ALA A 89 -22.65 -7.60 7.56
CA ALA A 89 -23.03 -6.25 8.02
C ALA A 89 -22.84 -6.06 9.55
N ALA A 90 -22.70 -7.16 10.30
CA ALA A 90 -22.50 -7.14 11.76
C ALA A 90 -21.04 -7.35 12.18
N GLN A 91 -20.11 -7.50 11.23
CA GLN A 91 -18.70 -7.70 11.55
C GLN A 91 -18.08 -6.38 11.99
N ARG A 92 -17.53 -6.35 13.21
CA ARG A 92 -16.52 -5.35 13.59
C ARG A 92 -15.38 -5.51 12.60
N ARG A 93 -15.11 -4.46 11.83
CA ARG A 93 -13.99 -4.45 10.89
C ARG A 93 -12.88 -3.62 11.47
N THR A 94 -11.67 -4.06 11.18
CA THR A 94 -10.46 -3.32 11.52
C THR A 94 -10.35 -2.02 10.72
N VAL A 95 -10.90 -2.02 9.50
CA VAL A 95 -10.90 -0.89 8.56
C VAL A 95 -12.33 -0.46 8.21
N ASP A 96 -12.53 0.82 7.90
CA ASP A 96 -13.82 1.37 7.48
C ASP A 96 -14.01 1.16 5.96
N PRO A 97 -14.94 0.28 5.53
CA PRO A 97 -15.19 0.03 4.11
C PRO A 97 -15.71 1.26 3.38
N GLU A 98 -16.40 2.18 4.06
CA GLU A 98 -16.93 3.39 3.42
C GLU A 98 -15.81 4.34 3.00
N VAL A 99 -14.79 4.52 3.86
CA VAL A 99 -13.62 5.34 3.55
C VAL A 99 -12.86 4.73 2.38
N GLU A 100 -12.61 3.42 2.41
CA GLU A 100 -11.96 2.71 1.32
C GLU A 100 -12.72 2.84 0.00
N LEU A 101 -14.06 2.69 0.01
CA LEU A 101 -14.86 2.80 -1.20
C LEU A 101 -14.82 4.19 -1.80
N ARG A 102 -15.02 5.23 -0.98
CA ARG A 102 -14.97 6.63 -1.42
C ARG A 102 -13.60 6.98 -1.99
N ARG A 103 -12.53 6.60 -1.29
CA ARG A 103 -11.16 6.83 -1.76
C ARG A 103 -10.92 6.12 -3.10
N ASN A 104 -11.30 4.85 -3.18
CA ASN A 104 -11.03 4.00 -4.34
C ASN A 104 -11.90 4.35 -5.57
N ALA A 105 -12.93 5.17 -5.41
CA ALA A 105 -13.68 5.74 -6.53
C ALA A 105 -12.82 6.71 -7.36
N ARG A 106 -11.87 7.40 -6.73
CA ARG A 106 -11.04 8.45 -7.36
C ARG A 106 -9.58 8.06 -7.54
N ARG A 107 -9.06 7.20 -6.65
CA ARG A 107 -7.66 6.80 -6.61
C ARG A 107 -7.54 5.30 -6.61
N ARG A 108 -6.48 4.78 -7.21
CA ARG A 108 -6.21 3.35 -7.22
C ARG A 108 -5.75 2.89 -5.83
N PRO A 109 -6.09 1.64 -5.43
CA PRO A 109 -5.59 1.06 -4.19
C PRO A 109 -4.06 0.81 -4.22
N ALA A 110 -3.52 0.47 -5.39
CA ALA A 110 -2.10 0.16 -5.56
C ALA A 110 -1.21 1.40 -5.30
N PRO A 111 0.07 1.23 -4.89
CA PRO A 111 0.66 -0.02 -4.42
C PRO A 111 0.00 -0.45 -3.10
N THR A 112 -0.28 -1.74 -2.96
CA THR A 112 -0.74 -2.31 -1.69
C THR A 112 -0.36 -3.79 -1.60
N THR A 113 -0.68 -4.42 -0.48
CA THR A 113 -0.53 -5.86 -0.26
C THR A 113 -1.91 -6.44 -0.01
N ALA A 114 -2.15 -7.67 -0.45
CA ALA A 114 -3.27 -8.49 -0.04
C ALA A 114 -2.75 -9.61 0.88
N ALA A 115 -3.25 -9.67 2.11
CA ALA A 115 -2.89 -10.69 3.08
C ALA A 115 -4.05 -11.66 3.27
N HIS A 116 -3.74 -12.96 3.26
CA HIS A 116 -4.66 -14.07 3.42
C HIS A 116 -4.32 -14.81 4.72
N LEU A 117 -5.32 -15.02 5.56
CA LEU A 117 -5.22 -15.84 6.77
C LEU A 117 -6.28 -16.94 6.69
N THR A 118 -5.87 -18.20 6.71
CA THR A 118 -6.78 -19.35 6.70
C THR A 118 -6.69 -20.09 8.02
N VAL A 119 -7.80 -20.22 8.75
CA VAL A 119 -7.87 -20.94 10.02
C VAL A 119 -9.23 -21.63 10.15
N ASP A 120 -9.23 -22.88 10.62
CA ASP A 120 -10.44 -23.73 10.74
C ASP A 120 -11.32 -23.77 9.46
N GLY A 121 -10.68 -23.79 8.29
CA GLY A 121 -11.37 -23.81 6.99
C GLY A 121 -12.01 -22.48 6.59
N ARG A 122 -11.80 -21.40 7.34
CA ARG A 122 -12.26 -20.04 7.03
C ARG A 122 -11.10 -19.22 6.49
N LEU A 123 -11.34 -18.49 5.39
CA LEU A 123 -10.39 -17.58 4.78
C LEU A 123 -10.76 -16.13 5.12
N PHE A 124 -9.80 -15.39 5.65
CA PHE A 124 -9.83 -13.95 5.87
C PHE A 124 -8.89 -13.28 4.86
N ILE A 125 -9.33 -12.19 4.26
CA ILE A 125 -8.57 -11.42 3.27
C ILE A 125 -8.61 -9.96 3.68
N ALA A 126 -7.44 -9.34 3.82
CA ALA A 126 -7.33 -7.90 4.01
C ALA A 126 -6.36 -7.29 3.00
N ARG A 127 -6.46 -5.96 2.86
CA ARG A 127 -5.50 -5.14 2.12
C ARG A 127 -5.00 -4.03 3.03
N GLY A 128 -3.88 -3.41 2.67
CA GLY A 128 -3.40 -2.23 3.38
C GLY A 128 -4.44 -1.11 3.34
N ALA A 129 -4.67 -0.46 4.48
CA ALA A 129 -5.69 0.55 4.66
C ALA A 129 -5.16 1.94 4.31
N LYS A 130 -5.86 2.64 3.41
CA LYS A 130 -5.49 3.99 2.98
C LYS A 130 -6.60 4.99 3.31
N GLY A 131 -6.23 6.25 3.23
CA GLY A 131 -7.13 7.37 3.46
C GLY A 131 -7.46 7.65 4.91
N ASP A 132 -8.32 8.65 5.09
CA ASP A 132 -8.56 9.29 6.38
C ASP A 132 -9.54 8.48 7.24
N GLN A 133 -9.02 7.36 7.76
CA GLN A 133 -9.72 6.45 8.67
C GLN A 133 -8.89 6.11 9.91
N GLU A 134 -9.59 5.87 11.01
CA GLU A 134 -9.05 5.23 12.21
C GLU A 134 -9.03 3.71 12.02
N ILE A 135 -7.97 3.06 12.49
CA ILE A 135 -7.84 1.60 12.41
C ILE A 135 -8.27 0.99 13.74
N ASN A 136 -9.34 0.19 13.70
CA ASN A 136 -9.95 -0.44 14.87
C ASN A 136 -9.38 -1.86 15.07
N HIS A 137 -8.09 -1.94 15.37
CA HIS A 137 -7.44 -3.23 15.64
C HIS A 137 -8.10 -3.99 16.80
N HIS A 138 -7.99 -5.32 16.73
CA HIS A 138 -8.38 -6.17 17.85
C HIS A 138 -7.59 -5.78 19.11
N PRO A 139 -8.19 -5.76 20.33
CA PRO A 139 -7.51 -5.30 21.54
C PRO A 139 -6.14 -5.93 21.80
N LEU A 140 -5.97 -7.22 21.51
CA LEU A 140 -4.66 -7.90 21.62
C LEU A 140 -3.61 -7.30 20.67
N VAL A 141 -3.99 -7.04 19.41
CA VAL A 141 -3.08 -6.46 18.41
C VAL A 141 -2.78 -5.00 18.76
N ALA A 142 -3.81 -4.24 19.16
CA ALA A 142 -3.63 -2.85 19.60
C ALA A 142 -2.68 -2.74 20.81
N ALA A 143 -2.81 -3.63 21.80
CA ALA A 143 -1.92 -3.68 22.95
C ALA A 143 -0.47 -3.98 22.53
N TYR A 144 -0.28 -4.98 21.66
CA TYR A 144 1.06 -5.31 21.16
C TYR A 144 1.70 -4.14 20.40
N LEU A 145 0.93 -3.47 19.52
CA LEU A 145 1.42 -2.32 18.75
C LEU A 145 1.76 -1.13 19.65
N ALA A 146 1.02 -0.92 20.75
CA ALA A 146 1.32 0.12 21.73
C ALA A 146 2.61 -0.17 22.52
N ASP A 147 2.94 -1.44 22.72
CA ASP A 147 4.16 -1.87 23.42
C ASP A 147 5.40 -1.92 22.50
N LEU A 148 5.23 -1.87 21.17
CA LEU A 148 6.36 -1.81 20.25
C LEU A 148 7.11 -0.48 20.38
N GLU A 149 8.43 -0.57 20.58
CA GLU A 149 9.31 0.60 20.55
C GLU A 149 9.13 1.36 19.22
N PRO A 150 8.96 2.70 19.23
CA PRO A 150 8.80 3.46 17.99
C PRO A 150 9.94 3.24 16.98
N ALA A 151 11.17 3.15 17.49
CA ALA A 151 12.36 2.79 16.70
C ALA A 151 12.22 1.47 15.93
N ARG A 152 11.37 0.55 16.40
CA ARG A 152 11.09 -0.75 15.81
C ARG A 152 9.80 -0.80 14.98
N THR A 153 9.18 0.34 14.73
CA THR A 153 7.91 0.44 14.01
C THR A 153 8.14 0.96 12.60
N VAL A 154 7.82 0.15 11.60
CA VAL A 154 7.76 0.56 10.20
C VAL A 154 6.66 1.60 10.07
N ARG A 155 6.92 2.66 9.29
CA ARG A 155 5.96 3.72 9.03
C ARG A 155 4.62 3.13 8.54
N GLY A 156 3.52 3.50 9.21
CA GLY A 156 2.18 3.05 8.84
C GLY A 156 1.89 1.57 9.07
N ALA A 157 2.70 0.86 9.88
CA ALA A 157 2.53 -0.57 10.10
C ALA A 157 1.11 -0.95 10.57
N GLU A 158 0.46 -0.12 11.38
CA GLU A 158 -0.94 -0.31 11.81
C GLU A 158 -1.93 -0.40 10.64
N ARG A 159 -1.57 0.13 9.47
CA ARG A 159 -2.40 0.09 8.26
C ARG A 159 -2.05 -1.09 7.35
N HIS A 160 -1.14 -1.97 7.73
CA HIS A 160 -0.68 -3.05 6.87
C HIS A 160 -1.69 -4.20 6.81
N ALA A 161 -1.82 -4.81 5.62
CA ALA A 161 -2.76 -5.89 5.35
C ALA A 161 -2.60 -7.06 6.34
N GLU A 162 -1.35 -7.34 6.72
CA GLU A 162 -0.98 -8.42 7.63
C GLU A 162 -1.58 -8.25 9.04
N LEU A 163 -1.58 -7.03 9.56
CA LEU A 163 -2.11 -6.72 10.89
C LEU A 163 -3.64 -6.54 10.86
N ILE A 164 -4.16 -6.07 9.73
CA ILE A 164 -5.60 -5.97 9.50
C ILE A 164 -6.23 -7.36 9.41
N VAL A 165 -5.67 -8.29 8.62
CA VAL A 165 -6.23 -9.65 8.49
C VAL A 165 -6.15 -10.43 9.81
N LEU A 166 -5.08 -10.26 10.58
CA LEU A 166 -4.95 -10.82 11.92
C LEU A 166 -6.05 -10.27 12.85
N SER A 167 -6.26 -8.96 12.83
CA SER A 167 -7.29 -8.31 13.66
C SER A 167 -8.70 -8.74 13.27
N ASP A 168 -9.00 -8.84 11.97
CA ASP A 168 -10.30 -9.29 11.48
C ASP A 168 -10.60 -10.74 11.88
N ALA A 169 -9.60 -11.63 11.82
CA ALA A 169 -9.73 -13.00 12.29
C ALA A 169 -10.02 -13.08 13.80
N LEU A 170 -9.31 -12.28 14.60
CA LEU A 170 -9.51 -12.22 16.05
C LEU A 170 -10.86 -11.61 16.44
N HIS A 171 -11.29 -10.52 15.79
CA HIS A 171 -12.63 -9.95 15.99
C HIS A 171 -13.73 -10.97 15.69
N GLU A 172 -13.58 -11.75 14.63
CA GLU A 172 -14.54 -12.80 14.28
C GLU A 172 -14.54 -13.97 15.28
N ALA A 173 -13.38 -14.31 15.85
CA ALA A 173 -13.28 -15.32 16.90
C ALA A 173 -13.95 -14.87 18.21
N ASP A 174 -13.73 -13.61 18.61
CA ASP A 174 -14.36 -13.00 19.78
C ASP A 174 -15.88 -12.81 19.62
N ARG A 175 -16.36 -12.57 18.40
CA ARG A 175 -17.80 -12.40 18.11
C ARG A 175 -18.65 -13.58 18.61
N GLN A 176 -18.08 -14.78 18.73
CA GLN A 176 -18.77 -16.00 19.13
C GLN A 176 -18.58 -16.36 20.61
N ARG A 177 -17.91 -15.49 21.40
CA ARG A 177 -17.52 -15.74 22.79
C ARG A 177 -18.20 -14.76 23.75
N ASP A 178 -18.44 -15.21 24.97
CA ASP A 178 -18.87 -14.35 26.08
C ASP A 178 -17.70 -13.57 26.70
N GLU A 179 -16.51 -14.19 26.72
CA GLU A 179 -15.26 -13.60 27.20
C GLU A 179 -14.26 -13.42 26.05
N PRO A 180 -13.61 -12.25 25.93
CA PRO A 180 -12.59 -12.01 24.90
C PRO A 180 -11.46 -13.04 24.96
N LEU A 181 -10.87 -13.33 23.80
CA LEU A 181 -9.67 -14.16 23.68
C LEU A 181 -8.53 -13.60 24.53
N SER A 182 -7.94 -14.47 25.35
CA SER A 182 -6.60 -14.22 25.88
C SER A 182 -5.53 -14.40 24.80
N LEU A 183 -4.36 -13.82 25.02
CA LEU A 183 -3.24 -13.94 24.08
C LEU A 183 -2.78 -15.39 23.91
N ASP A 184 -2.79 -16.19 24.98
CA ASP A 184 -2.37 -17.60 24.91
C ASP A 184 -3.37 -18.48 24.14
N GLU A 185 -4.67 -18.21 24.28
CA GLU A 185 -5.70 -18.87 23.45
C GLU A 185 -5.56 -18.47 21.98
N ALA A 186 -5.35 -17.17 21.70
CA ALA A 186 -5.12 -16.69 20.34
C ALA A 186 -3.89 -17.34 19.71
N ARG A 187 -2.77 -17.45 20.42
CA ARG A 187 -1.55 -18.13 19.96
C ARG A 187 -1.77 -19.62 19.72
N ALA A 188 -2.53 -20.29 20.59
CA ALA A 188 -2.83 -21.71 20.42
C ALA A 188 -3.67 -21.96 19.14
N TRP A 189 -4.63 -21.09 18.88
CA TRP A 189 -5.49 -21.13 17.71
C TRP A 189 -4.75 -20.78 16.41
N LEU A 190 -4.01 -19.67 16.40
CA LEU A 190 -3.30 -19.18 15.20
C LEU A 190 -2.14 -20.09 14.77
N ARG A 191 -1.61 -20.93 15.66
CA ARG A 191 -0.55 -21.89 15.33
C ARG A 191 -0.97 -22.90 14.26
N THR A 192 -2.26 -23.16 14.10
CA THR A 192 -2.78 -24.05 13.05
C THR A 192 -3.22 -23.30 11.79
N ALA A 193 -3.07 -21.98 11.76
CA ALA A 193 -3.46 -21.16 10.63
C ALA A 193 -2.39 -21.15 9.52
N GLY A 194 -2.83 -20.92 8.29
CA GLY A 194 -1.99 -20.58 7.15
C GLY A 194 -2.00 -19.07 6.91
N PHE A 195 -0.86 -18.50 6.53
CA PHE A 195 -0.71 -17.08 6.20
C PHE A 195 0.07 -16.91 4.90
N GLU A 196 -0.47 -16.10 4.00
CA GLU A 196 0.17 -15.72 2.73
C GLU A 196 -0.07 -14.24 2.46
N ALA A 197 0.86 -13.57 1.81
CA ALA A 197 0.70 -12.18 1.39
C ALA A 197 1.19 -11.99 -0.04
N PHE A 198 0.54 -11.11 -0.79
CA PHE A 198 0.81 -10.88 -2.21
C PHE A 198 0.83 -9.39 -2.53
N TYR A 199 1.79 -8.95 -3.35
CA TYR A 199 1.81 -7.57 -3.81
C TYR A 199 0.70 -7.32 -4.83
N VAL A 200 -0.01 -6.21 -4.62
CA VAL A 200 -0.98 -5.66 -5.57
C VAL A 200 -0.37 -4.41 -6.18
N ARG A 201 -0.03 -4.53 -7.48
CA ARG A 201 0.71 -3.52 -8.24
C ARG A 201 -0.02 -3.15 -9.52
N GLU A 202 0.52 -2.14 -10.17
CA GLU A 202 0.06 -1.73 -11.50
C GLU A 202 0.28 -2.84 -12.54
N PRO A 203 -0.56 -2.93 -13.59
CA PRO A 203 -0.39 -3.90 -14.65
C PRO A 203 0.99 -3.84 -15.31
N GLY A 204 1.66 -4.98 -15.40
CA GLY A 204 3.01 -5.10 -15.97
C GLY A 204 4.14 -4.94 -14.97
N ASP A 205 3.85 -4.46 -13.75
CA ASP A 205 4.85 -4.41 -12.68
C ASP A 205 5.33 -5.83 -12.33
N PRO A 206 6.66 -6.07 -12.29
CA PRO A 206 7.22 -7.40 -12.05
C PRO A 206 6.92 -7.96 -10.65
N LEU A 207 6.57 -7.12 -9.68
CA LEU A 207 6.15 -7.54 -8.34
C LEU A 207 4.65 -7.85 -8.28
N GLY A 208 3.88 -7.54 -9.32
CA GLY A 208 2.44 -7.81 -9.33
C GLY A 208 2.13 -9.30 -9.12
N ALA A 209 1.28 -9.59 -8.13
CA ALA A 209 0.86 -10.94 -7.73
C ALA A 209 2.00 -11.88 -7.27
N THR A 210 3.20 -11.38 -7.00
CA THR A 210 4.25 -12.15 -6.34
C THR A 210 4.04 -12.18 -4.83
N GLU A 211 4.61 -13.17 -4.16
CA GLU A 211 4.63 -13.23 -2.70
C GLU A 211 5.25 -11.95 -2.11
N ALA A 212 4.54 -11.33 -1.17
CA ALA A 212 4.98 -10.18 -0.42
C ALA A 212 5.52 -10.64 0.94
N ARG A 213 6.74 -10.24 1.27
CA ARG A 213 7.26 -10.45 2.62
C ARG A 213 6.62 -9.43 3.56
N PRO A 214 6.08 -9.83 4.71
CA PRO A 214 5.60 -8.88 5.70
C PRO A 214 6.70 -7.91 6.13
N CYS A 215 6.35 -6.66 6.41
CA CYS A 215 7.33 -5.69 6.91
C CYS A 215 7.87 -6.10 8.29
N GLU A 216 8.94 -5.46 8.76
CA GLU A 216 9.63 -5.82 9.98
C GLU A 216 8.72 -5.81 11.22
N SER A 217 7.85 -4.82 11.36
CA SER A 217 6.87 -4.76 12.47
C SER A 217 5.78 -5.81 12.35
N CYS A 218 5.34 -6.09 11.12
CA CYS A 218 4.40 -7.19 10.86
C CYS A 218 5.03 -8.53 11.24
N ILE A 219 6.29 -8.79 10.86
CA ILE A 219 7.00 -10.02 11.22
C ILE A 219 7.08 -10.17 12.75
N LEU A 220 7.50 -9.13 13.47
CA LEU A 220 7.58 -9.16 14.93
C LEU A 220 6.22 -9.54 15.55
N THR A 221 5.15 -8.88 15.10
CA THR A 221 3.79 -9.12 15.59
C THR A 221 3.29 -10.52 15.23
N LEU A 222 3.39 -10.92 13.97
CA LEU A 222 2.87 -12.21 13.49
C LEU A 222 3.62 -13.40 14.11
N VAL A 223 4.92 -13.26 14.40
CA VAL A 223 5.68 -14.27 15.15
C VAL A 223 5.23 -14.33 16.60
N ASP A 224 5.00 -13.19 17.26
CA ASP A 224 4.50 -13.15 18.65
C ASP A 224 3.12 -13.79 18.80
N PHE A 225 2.24 -13.60 17.82
CA PHE A 225 0.92 -14.23 17.74
C PHE A 225 0.95 -15.69 17.27
N ALA A 226 2.14 -16.25 17.03
CA ALA A 226 2.35 -17.62 16.53
C ALA A 226 1.72 -17.90 15.14
N LEU A 227 1.44 -16.87 14.34
CA LEU A 227 0.96 -17.00 12.96
C LEU A 227 2.11 -17.23 11.97
N LEU A 228 3.30 -16.70 12.26
CA LEU A 228 4.52 -16.98 11.52
C LEU A 228 5.54 -17.74 12.38
N PRO A 229 6.38 -18.61 11.79
CA PRO A 229 7.42 -19.30 12.52
C PRO A 229 8.52 -18.34 12.96
N TRP A 230 9.17 -18.64 14.10
CA TRP A 230 10.25 -17.83 14.68
C TRP A 230 11.41 -17.57 13.70
N SER A 231 11.62 -18.43 12.71
CA SER A 231 12.67 -18.27 11.69
C SER A 231 12.51 -16.99 10.86
N HIS A 232 11.30 -16.43 10.78
CA HIS A 232 11.08 -15.16 10.09
C HIS A 232 11.75 -13.98 10.80
N LEU A 233 12.12 -14.11 12.08
CA LEU A 233 12.89 -13.09 12.80
C LEU A 233 14.28 -12.84 12.17
N ALA A 234 14.80 -13.77 11.36
CA ALA A 234 16.03 -13.53 10.58
C ALA A 234 15.90 -12.34 9.62
N PHE A 235 14.67 -11.98 9.20
CA PHE A 235 14.43 -10.84 8.31
C PHE A 235 14.36 -9.49 9.03
N VAL A 236 14.29 -9.48 10.37
CA VAL A 236 14.31 -8.24 11.17
C VAL A 236 15.67 -8.00 11.84
N GLU A 237 16.66 -8.83 11.54
CA GLU A 237 18.02 -8.65 12.04
C GLU A 237 18.62 -7.34 11.49
N PRO A 238 19.09 -6.42 12.38
CA PRO A 238 19.75 -5.20 11.95
C PRO A 238 20.97 -5.48 11.07
N PHE A 239 21.18 -4.63 10.08
CA PHE A 239 22.40 -4.60 9.30
C PHE A 239 22.87 -3.14 9.23
N ARG A 240 24.02 -2.88 9.85
CA ARG A 240 24.70 -1.59 9.76
C ARG A 240 25.96 -1.76 8.92
N PRO A 241 26.10 -1.00 7.82
CA PRO A 241 27.34 -0.96 7.07
C PRO A 241 28.49 -0.49 7.97
N TYR A 242 29.70 -0.99 7.72
CA TYR A 242 30.85 -0.83 8.63
C TYR A 242 31.85 0.24 8.16
N SER A 243 31.59 0.92 7.04
CA SER A 243 32.61 1.75 6.42
C SER A 243 32.92 3.03 7.18
N GLU A 244 34.23 3.27 7.33
CA GLU A 244 34.80 4.53 7.81
C GLU A 244 34.86 5.59 6.70
N ASN A 245 34.49 5.25 5.45
CA ASN A 245 34.51 6.18 4.33
C ASN A 245 33.30 7.12 4.36
N VAL A 246 33.53 8.38 4.72
CA VAL A 246 32.50 9.43 4.70
C VAL A 246 32.48 10.06 3.30
N ALA A 247 31.55 9.64 2.45
CA ALA A 247 31.34 10.27 1.14
C ALA A 247 30.80 11.70 1.31
N GLN A 248 31.39 12.66 0.59
CA GLN A 248 31.05 14.09 0.64
C GLN A 248 30.88 14.63 2.08
N PRO A 249 31.97 14.69 2.89
CA PRO A 249 31.88 15.10 4.29
C PRO A 249 31.15 16.43 4.50
N GLY A 250 30.23 16.45 5.48
CA GLY A 250 29.45 17.63 5.86
C GLY A 250 28.08 17.75 5.18
N ARG A 251 27.75 16.93 4.18
CA ARG A 251 26.40 16.88 3.59
C ARG A 251 25.40 16.08 4.44
N PHE A 252 25.86 14.94 4.97
CA PHE A 252 25.09 14.07 5.87
C PHE A 252 25.88 13.80 7.16
N PRO A 253 25.24 13.37 8.26
CA PRO A 253 25.93 12.78 9.39
C PRO A 253 26.80 11.60 8.96
N ASP A 254 27.96 11.44 9.60
CA ASP A 254 28.99 10.49 9.17
C ASP A 254 28.49 9.05 9.04
N GLU A 255 27.61 8.58 9.93
CA GLU A 255 27.02 7.23 9.86
C GLU A 255 26.16 7.05 8.59
N VAL A 256 25.40 8.08 8.20
CA VAL A 256 24.57 8.05 6.98
C VAL A 256 25.44 8.15 5.74
N ALA A 257 26.43 9.07 5.74
CA ALA A 257 27.37 9.20 4.64
C ALA A 257 28.20 7.93 4.42
N GLY A 258 28.59 7.24 5.50
CA GLY A 258 29.26 5.94 5.47
C GLY A 258 28.38 4.84 4.89
N ALA A 259 27.11 4.76 5.31
CA ALA A 259 26.15 3.80 4.77
C ALA A 259 25.86 4.03 3.27
N LEU A 260 25.80 5.29 2.84
CA LEU A 260 25.68 5.64 1.42
C LEU A 260 26.97 5.32 0.64
N ALA A 261 28.14 5.55 1.23
CA ALA A 261 29.41 5.19 0.60
C ALA A 261 29.53 3.67 0.37
N ASP A 262 29.10 2.87 1.35
CA ASP A 262 29.00 1.41 1.22
C ASP A 262 27.99 0.96 0.16
N ALA A 263 26.95 1.76 -0.06
CA ALA A 263 26.00 1.60 -1.16
C ALA A 263 26.57 1.97 -2.54
N GLY A 264 27.82 2.46 -2.60
CA GLY A 264 28.50 2.89 -3.81
C GLY A 264 28.41 4.38 -4.11
N TRP A 265 27.86 5.20 -3.20
CA TRP A 265 27.79 6.65 -3.36
C TRP A 265 29.18 7.27 -3.28
N ARG A 266 29.60 7.92 -4.35
CA ARG A 266 30.93 8.53 -4.46
C ARG A 266 30.90 9.69 -5.45
N PRO A 267 31.83 10.67 -5.32
CA PRO A 267 31.96 11.72 -6.31
C PRO A 267 32.12 11.15 -7.73
N MET A 268 31.34 11.67 -8.66
CA MET A 268 31.36 11.27 -10.06
C MET A 268 31.62 12.49 -10.93
N GLN A 269 32.28 12.27 -12.08
CA GLN A 269 32.42 13.35 -13.07
C GLN A 269 31.03 13.75 -13.57
N PRO A 270 30.70 15.06 -13.67
CA PRO A 270 29.37 15.51 -14.05
C PRO A 270 28.83 14.87 -15.33
N VAL A 271 29.67 14.77 -16.37
CA VAL A 271 29.30 14.15 -17.66
C VAL A 271 28.90 12.68 -17.50
N VAL A 272 29.56 11.93 -16.61
CA VAL A 272 29.23 10.52 -16.37
C VAL A 272 27.90 10.42 -15.60
N ALA A 273 27.69 11.28 -14.60
CA ALA A 273 26.44 11.32 -13.85
C ALA A 273 25.24 11.69 -14.75
N GLU A 274 25.44 12.64 -15.67
CA GLU A 274 24.43 13.02 -16.67
C GLU A 274 24.03 11.85 -17.57
N VAL A 275 25.00 11.14 -18.15
CA VAL A 275 24.72 10.00 -19.04
C VAL A 275 24.00 8.87 -18.31
N LEU A 276 24.40 8.55 -17.07
CA LEU A 276 23.71 7.52 -16.27
C LEU A 276 22.28 7.95 -15.92
N ALA A 277 22.10 9.19 -15.49
CA ALA A 277 20.79 9.71 -15.13
C ALA A 277 19.84 9.76 -16.34
N ASP A 278 20.33 10.23 -17.49
CA ASP A 278 19.54 10.28 -18.73
C ASP A 278 19.11 8.87 -19.16
N GLY A 279 20.00 7.86 -19.06
CA GLY A 279 19.65 6.46 -19.32
C GLY A 279 18.57 5.90 -18.37
N MET A 280 18.72 6.10 -17.06
CA MET A 280 17.72 5.66 -16.07
C MET A 280 16.36 6.38 -16.25
N ILE A 281 16.40 7.67 -16.58
CA ILE A 281 15.19 8.45 -16.87
C ILE A 281 14.51 7.92 -18.13
N ASP A 282 15.26 7.65 -19.20
CA ASP A 282 14.73 7.09 -20.43
C ASP A 282 14.07 5.72 -20.18
N ASP A 283 14.72 4.85 -19.40
CA ASP A 283 14.15 3.55 -19.01
C ASP A 283 12.82 3.70 -18.26
N VAL A 284 12.73 4.64 -17.32
CA VAL A 284 11.48 4.94 -16.58
C VAL A 284 10.40 5.50 -17.50
N VAL A 285 10.73 6.48 -18.35
CA VAL A 285 9.77 7.17 -19.25
C VAL A 285 9.22 6.22 -20.32
N ASN A 286 9.99 5.21 -20.71
CA ASN A 286 9.58 4.18 -21.67
C ASN A 286 8.58 3.16 -21.09
N VAL A 287 8.27 3.22 -19.80
CA VAL A 287 7.21 2.42 -19.16
C VAL A 287 5.98 3.29 -18.91
N PRO A 288 4.99 3.30 -19.83
CA PRO A 288 3.79 4.11 -19.65
C PRO A 288 2.81 3.48 -18.67
N GLY A 289 2.10 4.34 -17.92
CA GLY A 289 0.84 3.98 -17.30
C GLY A 289 -0.29 3.94 -18.34
N ARG A 290 -1.49 3.56 -17.90
CA ARG A 290 -2.69 3.56 -18.73
C ARG A 290 -3.27 4.96 -18.90
N ARG A 291 -3.18 5.81 -17.88
CA ARG A 291 -3.70 7.18 -17.85
C ARG A 291 -2.60 8.22 -17.81
N HIS A 292 -1.50 7.93 -17.13
CA HIS A 292 -0.41 8.86 -16.90
C HIS A 292 0.92 8.34 -17.48
N ARG A 293 1.88 9.25 -17.60
CA ARG A 293 3.25 8.96 -18.01
C ARG A 293 4.21 9.68 -17.07
N HIS A 294 5.35 9.06 -16.82
CA HIS A 294 6.45 9.74 -16.16
C HIS A 294 6.96 10.86 -17.08
N VAL A 295 7.08 12.06 -16.54
CA VAL A 295 7.65 13.22 -17.22
C VAL A 295 8.76 13.79 -16.34
N PRO A 296 10.03 13.69 -16.74
CA PRO A 296 11.13 14.16 -15.92
C PRO A 296 11.12 15.69 -15.80
N PHE A 297 11.72 16.19 -14.72
CA PHE A 297 11.90 17.60 -14.44
C PHE A 297 13.24 17.83 -13.72
N PRO A 298 13.72 19.08 -13.61
CA PRO A 298 15.08 19.35 -13.11
C PRO A 298 15.39 18.73 -11.74
N ALA A 299 14.45 18.78 -10.78
CA ALA A 299 14.65 18.18 -9.46
C ALA A 299 14.83 16.65 -9.51
N ALA A 300 14.06 15.94 -10.34
CA ALA A 300 14.21 14.50 -10.53
C ALA A 300 15.56 14.16 -11.18
N ARG A 301 15.94 14.89 -12.24
CA ARG A 301 17.24 14.68 -12.90
C ARG A 301 18.41 14.93 -11.94
N ALA A 302 18.35 16.00 -11.15
CA ALA A 302 19.37 16.29 -10.13
C ALA A 302 19.46 15.18 -9.07
N ALA A 303 18.33 14.66 -8.59
CA ALA A 303 18.31 13.58 -7.61
C ALA A 303 18.97 12.30 -8.14
N ILE A 304 18.68 11.92 -9.39
CA ILE A 304 19.24 10.72 -10.03
C ILE A 304 20.73 10.91 -10.33
N MET A 305 21.15 12.11 -10.73
CA MET A 305 22.58 12.44 -10.91
C MET A 305 23.36 12.36 -9.58
N ASP A 306 22.76 12.80 -8.48
CA ASP A 306 23.38 12.80 -7.15
C ASP A 306 23.50 11.38 -6.59
N PHE A 307 22.54 10.50 -6.90
CA PHE A 307 22.46 9.11 -6.43
C PHE A 307 22.15 8.14 -7.58
N PRO A 308 23.08 7.89 -8.50
CA PRO A 308 22.82 7.11 -9.71
C PRO A 308 22.79 5.61 -9.41
N GLY A 309 21.64 5.08 -8.97
CA GLY A 309 21.42 3.64 -8.83
C GLY A 309 22.18 3.00 -7.67
N ILE A 310 22.00 3.53 -6.44
CA ILE A 310 22.66 2.98 -5.24
C ILE A 310 21.71 2.12 -4.40
N PHE A 311 22.25 1.06 -3.79
CA PHE A 311 21.51 0.19 -2.87
C PHE A 311 22.07 0.29 -1.45
N CYS A 312 21.37 1.02 -0.59
CA CYS A 312 21.72 1.14 0.81
C CYS A 312 21.11 -0.01 1.62
N GLY A 313 21.97 -0.93 2.05
CA GLY A 313 21.58 -2.09 2.85
C GLY A 313 21.31 -1.79 4.33
N LEU A 314 21.49 -0.55 4.78
CA LEU A 314 21.23 -0.13 6.16
C LEU A 314 19.80 -0.52 6.55
N ARG A 315 19.68 -1.28 7.63
CA ARG A 315 18.38 -1.62 8.23
C ARG A 315 18.50 -1.85 9.72
N GLY A 316 17.42 -1.58 10.45
CA GLY A 316 17.35 -1.83 11.88
C GLY A 316 16.57 -0.74 12.62
N PRO A 317 16.58 -0.78 13.96
CA PRO A 317 15.93 0.24 14.76
C PRO A 317 16.50 1.64 14.47
N GLY A 318 15.62 2.59 14.15
CA GLY A 318 15.96 4.00 13.94
C GLY A 318 15.65 4.87 15.15
N VAL A 319 15.42 6.17 14.95
CA VAL A 319 15.09 7.10 16.03
C VAL A 319 13.61 7.01 16.42
N ARG A 320 12.70 7.22 15.45
CA ARG A 320 11.25 7.16 15.68
C ARG A 320 10.56 6.04 14.92
N ARG A 321 11.25 5.44 13.95
CA ARG A 321 10.74 4.45 13.01
C ARG A 321 11.84 3.46 12.63
N TRP A 322 11.45 2.28 12.18
CA TRP A 322 12.36 1.28 11.63
C TRP A 322 13.02 1.82 10.35
N VAL A 323 14.35 1.69 10.24
CA VAL A 323 15.13 2.00 9.03
C VAL A 323 15.13 0.78 8.13
N ARG A 324 14.73 0.96 6.88
CA ARG A 324 14.60 -0.10 5.88
C ARG A 324 15.65 0.07 4.79
N TRP A 325 15.89 -1.01 4.03
CA TRP A 325 16.71 -0.91 2.83
C TRP A 325 16.19 0.17 1.90
N LEU A 326 17.10 0.90 1.26
CA LEU A 326 16.76 1.93 0.31
C LEU A 326 17.48 1.66 -1.00
N ASN A 327 16.72 1.43 -2.06
CA ASN A 327 17.23 1.30 -3.42
C ASN A 327 16.89 2.56 -4.21
N LEU A 328 17.88 3.43 -4.45
CA LEU A 328 17.73 4.65 -5.26
C LEU A 328 17.95 4.33 -6.74
N GLU A 329 17.19 3.35 -7.24
CA GLU A 329 17.11 2.96 -8.65
C GLU A 329 15.71 3.29 -9.16
N PRO A 330 15.55 4.40 -9.92
CA PRO A 330 14.25 4.84 -10.43
C PRO A 330 13.50 3.76 -11.22
N VAL A 331 14.24 2.92 -11.96
CA VAL A 331 13.66 1.86 -12.81
C VAL A 331 12.87 0.83 -11.99
N ALA A 332 13.23 0.64 -10.71
CA ALA A 332 12.51 -0.26 -9.81
C ALA A 332 11.04 0.18 -9.56
N ALA A 333 10.69 1.43 -9.86
CA ALA A 333 9.34 1.97 -9.76
C ALA A 333 8.80 2.50 -11.11
N ALA A 334 9.35 2.05 -12.24
CA ALA A 334 8.95 2.52 -13.58
C ALA A 334 7.47 2.26 -13.92
N HIS A 335 6.85 1.25 -13.31
CA HIS A 335 5.42 0.95 -13.50
C HIS A 335 4.47 1.83 -12.68
N SER A 336 4.99 2.84 -11.96
CA SER A 336 4.22 3.68 -11.03
C SER A 336 3.58 4.91 -11.65
N ALA A 337 3.61 5.06 -12.98
CA ALA A 337 3.15 6.27 -13.67
C ALA A 337 1.73 6.69 -13.30
N ASP A 338 0.78 5.74 -13.27
CA ASP A 338 -0.62 6.02 -12.94
C ASP A 338 -0.79 6.44 -11.48
N VAL A 339 -0.26 5.67 -10.53
CA VAL A 339 -0.39 5.99 -9.11
C VAL A 339 0.31 7.30 -8.73
N LEU A 340 1.49 7.58 -9.29
CA LEU A 340 2.17 8.86 -9.05
C LEU A 340 1.46 10.02 -9.75
N GLY A 341 0.84 9.77 -10.90
CA GLY A 341 0.01 10.76 -11.60
C GLY A 341 -1.24 11.13 -10.80
N GLU A 342 -1.93 10.14 -10.22
CA GLU A 342 -3.08 10.36 -9.34
C GLU A 342 -2.69 11.09 -8.06
N LEU A 343 -1.56 10.75 -7.45
CA LEU A 343 -1.06 11.51 -6.29
C LEU A 343 -0.66 12.94 -6.67
N ALA A 344 -0.04 13.13 -7.84
CA ALA A 344 0.33 14.46 -8.34
C ALA A 344 -0.88 15.37 -8.54
N GLU A 345 -2.02 14.84 -9.00
CA GLU A 345 -3.30 15.56 -9.08
C GLU A 345 -3.77 16.03 -7.70
N VAL A 346 -3.56 15.23 -6.65
CA VAL A 346 -3.97 15.54 -5.27
C VAL A 346 -3.05 16.60 -4.63
N ILE A 347 -1.72 16.44 -4.74
CA ILE A 347 -0.77 17.36 -4.09
C ILE A 347 -0.48 18.62 -4.92
N GLY A 348 -0.99 18.69 -6.16
CA GLY A 348 -0.81 19.81 -7.07
C GLY A 348 0.63 20.00 -7.57
N ALA A 349 1.43 18.92 -7.63
CA ALA A 349 2.82 18.96 -8.07
C ALA A 349 3.19 17.66 -8.79
N ARG A 350 3.93 17.76 -9.90
CA ARG A 350 4.38 16.57 -10.66
C ARG A 350 5.34 15.73 -9.83
N LEU A 351 5.20 14.40 -9.90
CA LEU A 351 6.04 13.42 -9.22
C LEU A 351 6.85 12.58 -10.21
N PHE A 352 8.04 12.18 -9.79
CA PHE A 352 8.91 11.25 -10.51
C PHE A 352 9.50 10.23 -9.53
N PRO A 353 9.52 8.92 -9.86
CA PRO A 353 10.09 7.90 -8.98
C PRO A 353 11.61 8.07 -8.91
N ILE A 354 12.18 7.94 -7.70
CA ILE A 354 13.64 7.95 -7.49
C ILE A 354 14.16 6.65 -6.88
N GLY A 355 13.26 5.74 -6.50
CA GLY A 355 13.65 4.47 -5.90
C GLY A 355 12.52 3.77 -5.17
N VAL A 356 12.89 2.79 -4.34
CA VAL A 356 11.99 2.00 -3.50
C VAL A 356 12.61 1.69 -2.13
N GLU A 357 11.78 1.50 -1.10
CA GLU A 357 12.19 0.88 0.17
C GLU A 357 12.02 -0.65 0.12
N ALA A 358 12.86 -1.36 0.89
CA ALA A 358 12.86 -2.81 1.02
C ALA A 358 12.98 -3.53 -0.34
N LYS A 359 11.98 -4.32 -0.74
CA LYS A 359 11.97 -5.03 -2.03
C LYS A 359 10.93 -4.44 -2.99
N GLY A 360 10.59 -3.17 -2.84
CA GLY A 360 9.51 -2.52 -3.58
C GLY A 360 8.27 -2.23 -2.74
N ASP A 361 8.30 -2.52 -1.43
CA ASP A 361 7.20 -2.31 -0.49
C ASP A 361 6.65 -0.88 -0.55
N ALA A 362 7.56 0.11 -0.57
CA ALA A 362 7.24 1.52 -0.75
C ALA A 362 7.93 2.07 -2.00
N ILE A 363 7.21 2.84 -2.80
CA ILE A 363 7.77 3.66 -3.88
C ILE A 363 8.27 4.95 -3.26
N VAL A 364 9.50 5.37 -3.58
CA VAL A 364 10.04 6.68 -3.19
C VAL A 364 10.04 7.59 -4.41
N ALA A 365 9.43 8.76 -4.26
CA ALA A 365 9.28 9.74 -5.33
C ALA A 365 9.72 11.13 -4.88
N ILE A 366 10.15 11.95 -5.84
CA ILE A 366 10.42 13.37 -5.65
C ILE A 366 9.44 14.18 -6.47
N ASP A 367 9.03 15.34 -5.99
CA ASP A 367 8.24 16.27 -6.77
C ASP A 367 9.08 17.34 -7.48
N GLU A 368 8.45 18.12 -8.36
CA GLU A 368 9.12 19.19 -9.11
C GLU A 368 9.68 20.34 -8.25
N ARG A 369 9.30 20.39 -6.97
CA ARG A 369 9.77 21.37 -5.97
C ARG A 369 10.94 20.81 -5.15
N GLY A 370 11.29 19.53 -5.31
CA GLY A 370 12.36 18.85 -4.59
C GLY A 370 11.93 18.14 -3.30
N ARG A 371 10.62 18.08 -3.03
CA ARG A 371 10.04 17.42 -1.86
C ARG A 371 10.00 15.91 -2.08
N VAL A 372 10.27 15.13 -1.03
CA VAL A 372 10.32 13.67 -1.11
C VAL A 372 9.08 13.04 -0.50
N PHE A 373 8.54 12.04 -1.17
CA PHE A 373 7.36 11.29 -0.76
C PHE A 373 7.63 9.78 -0.81
N ALA A 374 6.90 9.01 0.01
CA ALA A 374 6.81 7.57 -0.13
C ALA A 374 5.35 7.11 -0.26
N LEU A 375 5.12 6.07 -1.06
CA LEU A 375 3.81 5.45 -1.25
C LEU A 375 3.93 3.95 -0.98
N ASP A 376 3.17 3.45 -0.01
CA ASP A 376 3.15 2.04 0.38
C ASP A 376 1.72 1.56 0.63
N GLN A 377 1.58 0.36 1.18
CA GLN A 377 0.28 -0.22 1.48
C GLN A 377 -0.48 0.55 2.59
N GLY A 378 0.22 1.28 3.46
CA GLY A 378 -0.38 2.06 4.55
C GLY A 378 -0.75 3.49 4.16
N GLY A 379 -0.33 3.96 2.99
CA GLY A 379 -0.73 5.25 2.43
C GLY A 379 0.39 5.98 1.72
N GLU A 380 0.24 7.29 1.68
CA GLU A 380 1.21 8.22 1.10
C GLU A 380 1.80 9.09 2.21
N TRP A 381 3.11 9.39 2.12
CA TRP A 381 3.88 9.98 3.22
C TRP A 381 4.79 11.10 2.73
N PHE A 382 4.78 12.24 3.41
CA PHE A 382 5.73 13.32 3.21
C PHE A 382 7.00 13.06 4.03
N LEU A 383 8.16 13.04 3.37
CA LEU A 383 9.43 12.64 3.98
C LEU A 383 10.40 13.80 4.20
N GLY A 384 10.26 14.91 3.48
CA GLY A 384 11.10 16.10 3.65
C GLY A 384 10.95 17.13 2.54
N GLU A 385 11.32 18.38 2.83
CA GLU A 385 11.25 19.50 1.87
C GLU A 385 12.34 19.44 0.79
N THR A 386 13.39 18.67 1.04
CA THR A 386 14.50 18.47 0.12
C THR A 386 14.87 16.99 0.01
N LEU A 387 15.58 16.63 -1.05
CA LEU A 387 16.14 15.29 -1.23
C LEU A 387 16.91 14.81 0.01
N ASP A 388 17.84 15.63 0.49
CA ASP A 388 18.70 15.28 1.64
C ASP A 388 17.89 15.09 2.92
N GLN A 389 16.87 15.92 3.17
CA GLN A 389 15.96 15.72 4.31
C GLN A 389 15.15 14.43 4.17
N GLY A 390 14.65 14.13 2.97
CA GLY A 390 13.92 12.88 2.70
C GLY A 390 14.81 11.64 2.92
N LEU A 391 16.05 11.67 2.43
CA LEU A 391 17.02 10.59 2.64
C LEU A 391 17.37 10.43 4.12
N LEU A 392 17.56 11.52 4.86
CA LEU A 392 17.76 11.47 6.31
C LEU A 392 16.56 10.84 7.02
N SER A 393 15.34 11.22 6.66
CA SER A 393 14.09 10.66 7.21
C SER A 393 13.99 9.14 7.04
N LEU A 394 14.45 8.63 5.88
CA LEU A 394 14.47 7.21 5.56
C LEU A 394 15.61 6.45 6.25
N LEU A 395 16.83 7.01 6.22
CA LEU A 395 18.05 6.31 6.66
C LEU A 395 18.32 6.40 8.16
N THR A 396 17.64 7.30 8.87
CA THR A 396 17.76 7.42 10.34
C THR A 396 16.47 7.05 11.07
N GLY A 397 15.34 7.02 10.37
CA GLY A 397 14.02 6.95 10.98
C GLY A 397 13.67 8.23 11.76
N ASP A 398 14.44 9.32 11.57
CA ASP A 398 14.23 10.64 12.14
C ASP A 398 13.84 11.63 11.03
N GLY A 399 12.55 11.96 10.96
CA GLY A 399 12.03 12.94 10.02
C GLY A 399 10.51 13.12 10.20
N PRO A 400 9.85 13.87 9.30
CA PRO A 400 8.41 14.10 9.37
C PRO A 400 7.64 12.79 9.22
N ALA A 401 7.75 12.11 8.07
CA ALA A 401 6.92 10.95 7.71
C ALA A 401 5.43 11.21 8.03
N GLU A 402 4.98 12.40 7.65
CA GLU A 402 3.62 12.85 7.89
C GLU A 402 2.73 12.20 6.84
N ARG A 403 1.64 11.54 7.27
CA ARG A 403 0.71 10.87 6.35
C ARG A 403 -0.05 11.92 5.58
N LEU A 404 -0.09 11.78 4.26
CA LEU A 404 -0.96 12.59 3.42
C LEU A 404 -2.42 12.22 3.68
N ARG A 405 -3.22 13.26 3.86
CA ARG A 405 -4.67 13.21 3.91
C ARG A 405 -5.26 13.08 2.51
N ASP A 406 -6.53 12.74 2.45
CA ASP A 406 -7.23 12.55 1.18
C ASP A 406 -7.39 13.84 0.37
N ASP A 407 -7.29 15.00 1.03
CA ASP A 407 -7.27 16.33 0.42
C ASP A 407 -5.88 16.80 -0.02
N GLY A 408 -4.83 15.98 0.17
CA GLY A 408 -3.46 16.30 -0.21
C GLY A 408 -2.66 17.12 0.81
N THR A 409 -3.22 17.42 1.97
CA THR A 409 -2.49 18.02 3.09
C THR A 409 -1.77 16.96 3.93
N TRP A 410 -0.80 17.36 4.77
CA TRP A 410 -0.11 16.47 5.71
C TRP A 410 0.12 17.18 7.05
#